data_AF-A0A1G6HZ86-F1
#
_entry.id   AF-A0A1G6HZ86-F1
#
_cell.length_a   1.000
_cell.length_b   1.000
_cell.length_c   1.000
_cell.angle_alpha   90.00
_cell.angle_beta   90.00
_cell.angle_gamma   90.00
#
_symmetry.space_group_name_H-M   'P 1'
#
loop_
_entity.id
_entity.type
_entity.pdbx_description
1 polymer ?
#
loop_
_entity_poly.entity_id
_entity_poly.type
_entity_poly.pdbx_seq_one_letter_code
_entity_poly.pdbx_strand_id
1 'polypeptide(L)'
;MNVGRAKVVLGLKVIAAGNTGEFSAGNEFGTELRKVRQGILLVKAGDQTVLKNLQGGKEAIKVGMGYYAVDGETTKIKIPDSAVETPAMTTV
;
A
#
# COMPACT_ATOMS: atom_id res chain seq x y z
N MET A 1 24.46 -18.78 -17.69
CA MET A 1 23.53 -19.62 -16.92
C MET A 1 22.85 -18.76 -15.86
N ASN A 2 21.59 -18.38 -16.04
CA ASN A 2 20.80 -17.71 -15.01
C ASN A 2 20.04 -18.78 -14.23
N VAL A 3 20.52 -19.12 -13.04
CA VAL A 3 19.80 -20.00 -12.12
C VAL A 3 18.72 -19.14 -11.47
N GLY A 4 17.51 -19.16 -12.06
CA GLY A 4 16.34 -18.50 -11.49
C GLY A 4 16.06 -19.10 -10.12
N ARG A 5 16.36 -18.35 -9.05
CA ARG A 5 16.03 -18.76 -7.68
C ARG A 5 14.52 -18.94 -7.57
N ALA A 6 14.09 -20.17 -7.26
CA ALA A 6 12.70 -20.44 -6.92
C ALA A 6 12.32 -19.62 -5.67
N LYS A 7 11.35 -18.73 -5.80
CA LYS A 7 10.79 -17.97 -4.68
C LYS A 7 9.90 -18.92 -3.87
N VAL A 8 10.43 -19.52 -2.81
CA VAL A 8 9.63 -20.30 -1.85
C VAL A 8 8.80 -19.30 -1.05
N VAL A 9 7.48 -19.29 -1.25
CA VAL A 9 6.56 -18.37 -0.57
C VAL A 9 5.67 -19.18 0.35
N LEU A 10 5.78 -18.97 1.67
CA LEU A 10 4.98 -19.63 2.71
C LEU A 10 3.51 -19.17 2.75
N GLY A 11 3.07 -18.38 1.77
CA GLY A 11 1.77 -17.69 1.82
C GLY A 11 1.68 -16.57 2.86
N LEU A 12 2.79 -16.19 3.51
CA LEU A 12 2.83 -15.10 4.48
C LEU A 12 2.44 -13.77 3.81
N LYS A 13 1.47 -13.08 4.41
CA LYS A 13 1.03 -11.74 4.02
C LYS A 13 1.21 -10.80 5.22
N VAL A 14 1.68 -9.59 4.95
CA VAL A 14 1.86 -8.53 5.95
C VAL A 14 1.05 -7.32 5.51
N ILE A 15 0.22 -6.79 6.41
CA ILE A 15 -0.48 -5.52 6.23
C ILE A 15 0.01 -4.61 7.35
N ALA A 16 0.58 -3.48 6.98
CA ALA A 16 1.08 -2.47 7.91
C ALA A 16 0.44 -1.12 7.57
N ALA A 17 0.04 -0.38 8.60
CA ALA A 17 -0.54 0.95 8.49
C ALA A 17 0.18 1.88 9.47
N GLY A 18 0.25 3.17 9.10
CA GLY A 18 1.00 4.17 9.84
C GLY A 18 1.14 5.44 9.01
N ASN A 19 1.78 6.45 9.58
CA ASN A 19 2.09 7.69 8.87
C ASN A 19 3.44 7.58 8.12
N THR A 20 3.68 8.50 7.17
CA THR A 20 4.92 8.55 6.39
C THR A 20 6.18 8.59 7.26
N GLY A 21 6.14 9.27 8.41
CA GLY A 21 7.28 9.41 9.33
C GLY A 21 7.66 8.08 9.99
N GLU A 22 6.68 7.27 10.38
CA GLU A 22 6.87 5.96 11.01
C GLU A 22 7.53 4.96 10.05
N PHE A 23 7.10 4.92 8.79
CA PHE A 23 7.76 4.13 7.74
C PHE A 23 9.12 4.72 7.31
N SER A 24 9.39 5.96 7.70
CA SER A 24 10.67 6.62 7.47
C SER A 24 11.68 6.41 8.61
N ALA A 25 11.28 5.83 9.74
CA ALA A 25 12.21 5.48 10.82
C ALA A 25 13.19 4.39 10.34
N GLY A 26 14.50 4.62 10.49
CA GLY A 26 15.57 3.79 9.93
C GLY A 26 15.80 2.44 10.63
N ASN A 27 14.74 1.81 11.16
CA ASN A 27 14.84 0.47 11.71
C ASN A 27 14.84 -0.60 10.59
N GLU A 28 15.24 -1.82 10.94
CA GLU A 28 15.36 -2.94 9.98
C GLU A 28 14.02 -3.24 9.29
N PHE A 29 12.92 -3.19 10.04
CA PHE A 29 11.59 -3.46 9.52
C PHE A 29 11.11 -2.39 8.52
N GLY A 30 11.33 -1.10 8.82
CA GLY A 30 11.04 0.02 7.93
C GLY A 30 11.87 -0.02 6.66
N THR A 31 13.11 -0.49 6.75
CA THR A 31 13.97 -0.70 5.58
C THR A 31 13.39 -1.75 4.62
N GLU A 32 12.82 -2.84 5.15
CA GLU A 32 12.13 -3.85 4.33
C GLU A 32 10.79 -3.34 3.78
N LEU A 33 10.01 -2.62 4.59
CA LEU A 33 8.72 -2.06 4.16
C LEU A 33 8.86 -1.09 2.98
N ARG A 34 9.96 -0.33 2.89
CA ARG A 34 10.26 0.56 1.75
C ARG A 34 10.57 -0.18 0.43
N LYS A 35 10.75 -1.50 0.45
CA LYS A 35 10.93 -2.31 -0.75
C LYS A 35 9.59 -2.78 -1.34
N VAL A 36 8.49 -2.66 -0.58
CA VAL A 36 7.15 -3.01 -1.02
C VAL A 36 6.72 -2.06 -2.14
N ARG A 37 6.03 -2.60 -3.15
CA ARG A 37 5.55 -1.85 -4.33
C ARG A 37 4.03 -1.70 -4.41
N GLN A 38 3.32 -2.22 -3.40
CA GLN A 38 1.88 -2.18 -3.31
C GLN A 38 1.45 -1.50 -2.01
N GLY A 39 0.44 -0.64 -2.06
CA GLY A 39 -0.13 -0.04 -0.87
C GLY A 39 -1.38 0.78 -1.14
N ILE A 40 -2.00 1.27 -0.07
CA ILE A 40 -3.10 2.23 -0.11
C ILE A 40 -2.61 3.54 0.51
N LEU A 41 -2.80 4.64 -0.21
CA LEU A 41 -2.40 5.97 0.22
C LEU A 41 -3.65 6.77 0.59
N LEU A 42 -3.66 7.29 1.81
CA LEU A 42 -4.69 8.21 2.32
C LEU A 42 -4.23 9.68 2.26
N VAL A 43 -3.18 9.93 1.49
CA VAL A 43 -2.54 11.24 1.29
C VAL A 43 -2.26 11.43 -0.21
N LYS A 44 -1.84 12.63 -0.60
CA LYS A 44 -1.30 12.85 -1.96
C LYS A 44 -0.08 11.96 -2.17
N ALA A 45 0.09 11.43 -3.36
CA ALA A 45 1.24 10.59 -3.69
C ALA A 45 2.59 11.32 -3.52
N GLY A 46 2.62 12.64 -3.70
CA GLY A 46 3.80 13.48 -3.49
C GLY A 46 4.12 13.80 -2.03
N ASP A 47 3.20 13.56 -1.10
CA ASP A 47 3.35 13.88 0.33
C ASP A 47 3.89 12.67 1.14
N GLN A 48 4.26 11.59 0.47
CA GLN A 48 4.80 10.38 1.08
C GLN A 48 6.13 9.95 0.44
N THR A 49 6.96 9.23 1.19
CA THR A 49 8.31 8.79 0.78
C THR A 49 8.48 7.26 0.80
N VAL A 50 7.43 6.52 1.13
CA VAL A 50 7.45 5.07 1.40
C VAL A 50 7.42 4.28 0.10
N LEU A 51 6.44 4.57 -0.76
CA LEU A 51 6.30 3.98 -2.09
C LEU A 51 7.03 4.84 -3.10
N LYS A 52 7.99 4.22 -3.81
CA LYS A 52 8.85 4.91 -4.78
C LYS A 52 8.18 5.00 -6.15
N ASN A 53 8.57 6.04 -6.90
CA ASN A 53 8.23 6.22 -8.33
C ASN A 53 6.73 6.25 -8.64
N LEU A 54 5.92 6.77 -7.71
CA LEU A 54 4.49 6.92 -7.95
C LEU A 54 4.21 7.95 -9.04
N GLN A 55 3.41 7.54 -10.02
CA GLN A 55 2.83 8.43 -11.03
C GLN A 55 1.39 8.77 -10.63
N GLY A 56 1.02 10.05 -10.73
CA GLY A 56 -0.33 10.53 -10.42
C GLY A 56 -0.51 10.97 -8.96
N GLY A 57 -1.73 10.84 -8.43
CA GLY A 57 -2.01 11.08 -7.01
C GLY A 57 -1.85 12.52 -6.50
N LYS A 58 -2.05 13.53 -7.36
CA LYS A 58 -1.72 14.94 -7.05
C LYS A 58 -2.76 15.65 -6.16
N GLU A 59 -3.96 15.09 -6.02
CA GLU A 59 -5.08 15.73 -5.33
C GLU A 59 -5.14 15.34 -3.85
N ALA A 60 -5.56 16.28 -3.01
CA ALA A 60 -5.84 15.98 -1.60
C ALA A 60 -6.93 14.91 -1.51
N ILE A 61 -6.70 13.92 -0.66
CA ILE A 61 -7.63 12.82 -0.42
C ILE A 61 -8.67 13.26 0.61
N LYS A 62 -9.96 13.05 0.30
CA LYS A 62 -11.07 13.20 1.25
C LYS A 62 -11.23 11.92 2.06
N VAL A 63 -11.83 12.03 3.25
CA VAL A 63 -12.23 10.87 4.06
C VAL A 63 -13.09 9.91 3.21
N GLY A 64 -12.82 8.61 3.32
CA GLY A 64 -13.48 7.57 2.52
C GLY A 64 -12.93 7.41 1.10
N MET A 65 -11.86 8.12 0.73
CA MET A 65 -11.16 7.97 -0.54
C MET A 65 -9.68 7.62 -0.29
N GLY A 66 -9.00 7.15 -1.33
CA GLY A 66 -7.55 6.94 -1.31
C GLY A 66 -7.00 6.69 -2.71
N TYR A 67 -5.71 6.41 -2.78
CA TYR A 67 -5.07 5.86 -3.98
C TYR A 67 -4.61 4.44 -3.71
N TYR A 68 -5.05 3.50 -4.55
CA TYR A 68 -4.43 2.19 -4.65
C TYR A 68 -3.18 2.30 -5.51
N ALA A 69 -2.03 1.96 -4.95
CA ALA A 69 -0.75 2.05 -5.62
C ALA A 69 -0.18 0.64 -5.84
N VAL A 70 0.22 0.34 -7.06
CA VAL A 70 0.90 -0.91 -7.44
C VAL A 70 1.96 -0.60 -8.49
N ASP A 71 3.19 -1.03 -8.22
CA ASP A 71 4.32 -0.96 -9.16
C ASP A 71 4.58 0.44 -9.75
N GLY A 72 4.25 1.49 -9.00
CA GLY A 72 4.46 2.89 -9.38
C GLY A 72 3.24 3.56 -10.02
N GLU A 73 2.17 2.83 -10.30
CA GLU A 73 0.92 3.42 -10.78
C GLU A 73 -0.05 3.67 -9.63
N THR A 74 -0.86 4.73 -9.75
CA THR A 74 -1.88 5.06 -8.75
C THR A 74 -3.28 5.11 -9.38
N THR A 75 -4.23 4.43 -8.74
CA THR A 75 -5.66 4.46 -9.09
C THR A 75 -6.44 5.05 -7.93
N LYS A 76 -7.29 6.05 -8.19
CA LYS A 76 -8.16 6.64 -7.15
C LYS A 76 -9.25 5.63 -6.78
N ILE A 77 -9.42 5.36 -5.49
CA ILE A 77 -10.39 4.40 -4.97
C ILE A 77 -11.31 5.07 -3.94
N LYS A 78 -12.53 4.54 -3.83
CA LYS A 78 -13.40 4.75 -2.67
C LYS A 78 -13.16 3.61 -1.69
N ILE A 79 -12.96 3.95 -0.43
CA ILE A 79 -12.75 2.97 0.65
C ILE A 79 -14.11 2.72 1.30
N PRO A 80 -14.56 1.47 1.41
CA PRO A 80 -15.80 1.15 2.08
C PRO A 80 -15.72 1.50 3.57
N ASP A 81 -16.86 1.92 4.12
CA ASP A 81 -16.99 2.14 5.55
C ASP A 81 -17.32 0.81 6.23
N SER A 82 -16.38 0.30 7.03
CA SER A 82 -16.55 -0.97 7.73
C SER A 82 -17.65 -0.94 8.80
N ALA A 83 -18.06 0.24 9.28
CA ALA A 83 -19.18 0.37 10.21
C ALA A 83 -20.54 0.24 9.51
N VAL A 84 -20.58 0.48 8.19
CA VAL A 84 -21.78 0.35 7.35
C VAL A 84 -21.82 -1.03 6.66
N GLU A 85 -20.66 -1.64 6.39
CA GLU A 85 -20.54 -3.00 5.85
C GLU A 85 -20.52 -4.07 6.96
N THR A 86 -21.69 -4.46 7.46
CA THR A 86 -21.90 -5.84 7.97
C THR A 86 -21.81 -6.83 6.80
N PRO A 87 -21.27 -8.05 6.99
CA PRO A 87 -20.54 -8.78 5.96
C PRO A 87 -21.43 -9.27 4.83
N ALA A 88 -21.21 -8.78 3.61
CA ALA A 88 -21.51 -9.52 2.40
C ALA A 88 -20.32 -10.43 2.04
N MET A 89 -19.85 -11.22 3.01
CA MET A 89 -19.03 -12.39 2.71
C MET A 89 -19.97 -13.59 2.56
N THR A 90 -20.92 -13.48 1.62
CA THR A 90 -21.66 -14.63 1.12
C THR A 90 -20.77 -15.28 0.07
N THR A 91 -20.20 -16.42 0.43
CA THR A 91 -19.62 -17.36 -0.52
C THR A 91 -20.65 -17.69 -1.59
N VAL A 92 -20.30 -17.47 -2.86
CA VAL A 92 -20.89 -18.15 -4.02
C VAL A 92 -19.83 -19.00 -4.67
#